data_AF-A0A6B2UMD3-F1
#
_entry.id   AF-A0A6B2UMD3-F1
#
_cell.length_a   1.000
_cell.length_b   1.000
_cell.length_c   1.000
_cell.angle_alpha   90.00
_cell.angle_beta   90.00
_cell.angle_gamma   90.00
#
_symmetry.space_group_name_H-M   'P 1'
#
loop_
_entity.id
_entity.type
_entity.pdbx_description
1 polymer ?
#
loop_
_entity_poly.entity_id
_entity_poly.type
_entity_poly.pdbx_seq_one_letter_code
_entity_poly.pdbx_strand_id
1 'polypeptide(L)'
;AVRAAAAGRALLLEKPLGADLAAARAVADAVAEHGVVSQLVLTKRYHPATQEFLARAARHDTSGARSCYLHGAFLAGDQATAWRLEHGALLDLGPHLLDLLDAAVSPIVSVRATGDPRRWTELTCAHENGATSQASLSGAVRLPRTRTRIELFGPKEELVYDTAGIDHEECWPVLRGAFAAAVRTGVTTAPDAARGLRIQELLEQAARSLAA
;
A
#
# COMPACT_ATOMS: atom_id res chain seq x y z
N ALA A 1 1.75 -13.91 -14.53
CA ALA A 1 0.36 -13.57 -14.18
C ALA A 1 -0.59 -13.68 -15.38
N VAL A 2 -0.41 -12.89 -16.45
CA VAL A 2 -1.30 -12.91 -17.65
C VAL A 2 -1.64 -14.32 -18.16
N ARG A 3 -0.62 -15.15 -18.48
CA ARG A 3 -0.85 -16.54 -18.93
C ARG A 3 -1.65 -17.41 -17.95
N ALA A 4 -1.49 -17.16 -16.65
CA ALA A 4 -2.20 -17.91 -15.61
C ALA A 4 -3.66 -17.47 -15.51
N ALA A 5 -3.95 -16.16 -15.63
CA ALA A 5 -5.31 -15.65 -15.75
C ALA A 5 -6.03 -16.23 -16.97
N ALA A 6 -5.38 -16.22 -18.14
CA ALA A 6 -5.92 -16.80 -19.38
C ALA A 6 -6.21 -18.30 -19.28
N ALA A 7 -5.49 -19.01 -18.40
CA ALA A 7 -5.73 -20.40 -18.09
C ALA A 7 -6.77 -20.62 -16.96
N GLY A 8 -7.51 -19.58 -16.57
CA GLY A 8 -8.53 -19.64 -15.52
C GLY A 8 -7.98 -19.84 -14.10
N ARG A 9 -6.69 -19.51 -13.86
CA ARG A 9 -6.06 -19.69 -12.55
C ARG A 9 -6.25 -18.45 -11.68
N ALA A 10 -6.65 -18.67 -10.44
CA ALA A 10 -6.62 -17.63 -9.41
C ALA A 10 -5.18 -17.19 -9.13
N LEU A 11 -4.99 -15.90 -8.81
CA LEU A 11 -3.68 -15.28 -8.67
C LEU A 11 -3.47 -14.69 -7.27
N LEU A 12 -2.39 -15.12 -6.61
CA LEU A 12 -1.82 -14.41 -5.46
C LEU A 12 -0.61 -13.62 -5.98
N LEU A 13 -0.68 -12.29 -5.90
CA LEU A 13 0.19 -11.37 -6.63
C LEU A 13 1.06 -10.57 -5.67
N GLU A 14 2.38 -10.63 -5.85
CA GLU A 14 3.32 -9.78 -5.13
C GLU A 14 3.32 -8.33 -5.63
N LYS A 15 3.88 -7.43 -4.82
CA LYS A 15 4.15 -6.04 -5.22
C LYS A 15 5.58 -5.89 -5.78
N PRO A 16 5.82 -5.01 -6.77
CA PRO A 16 4.82 -4.33 -7.61
C PRO A 16 4.09 -5.30 -8.54
N LEU A 17 2.91 -4.91 -9.05
CA LEU A 17 2.07 -5.77 -9.88
C LEU A 17 2.74 -6.14 -11.21
N GLY A 18 3.49 -5.20 -11.79
CA GLY A 18 4.31 -5.39 -12.97
C GLY A 18 5.64 -4.65 -12.85
N ALA A 19 6.59 -4.96 -13.73
CA ALA A 19 7.89 -4.27 -13.78
C ALA A 19 7.76 -2.78 -14.16
N ASP A 20 6.72 -2.45 -14.94
CA ASP A 20 6.33 -1.11 -15.32
C ASP A 20 4.79 -1.01 -15.37
N LEU A 21 4.27 0.19 -15.66
CA LEU A 21 2.83 0.43 -15.75
C LEU A 21 2.14 -0.37 -16.87
N ALA A 22 2.80 -0.59 -18.00
CA ALA A 22 2.22 -1.34 -19.10
C ALA A 22 2.04 -2.82 -18.73
N ALA A 23 3.06 -3.41 -18.10
CA ALA A 23 3.01 -4.76 -17.57
C ALA A 23 1.97 -4.90 -16.45
N ALA A 24 1.88 -3.93 -15.53
CA ALA A 24 0.87 -3.91 -14.47
C ALA A 24 -0.55 -3.84 -15.05
N ARG A 25 -0.77 -2.99 -16.05
CA ARG A 25 -2.03 -2.88 -16.79
C ARG A 25 -2.41 -4.20 -17.45
N ALA A 26 -1.48 -4.82 -18.16
CA ALA A 26 -1.71 -6.11 -18.81
C ALA A 26 -2.13 -7.21 -17.80
N VAL A 27 -1.60 -7.19 -16.58
CA VAL A 27 -2.03 -8.13 -15.53
C VAL A 27 -3.45 -7.85 -15.05
N ALA A 28 -3.77 -6.59 -14.74
CA ALA A 28 -5.12 -6.24 -14.27
C ALA A 28 -6.17 -6.49 -15.35
N ASP A 29 -5.87 -6.14 -16.60
CA ASP A 29 -6.77 -6.36 -17.73
C ASP A 29 -7.02 -7.85 -17.96
N ALA A 30 -5.98 -8.69 -17.90
CA ALA A 30 -6.14 -10.14 -18.02
C ALA A 30 -6.96 -10.75 -16.87
N VAL A 31 -6.83 -10.22 -15.65
CA VAL A 31 -7.66 -10.64 -14.52
C VAL A 31 -9.13 -10.27 -14.75
N ALA A 32 -9.39 -9.06 -15.22
CA ALA A 32 -10.74 -8.58 -15.51
C ALA A 32 -11.38 -9.34 -16.68
N GLU A 33 -10.63 -9.53 -17.78
CA GLU A 33 -11.08 -10.22 -18.99
C GLU A 33 -11.51 -11.67 -18.70
N HIS A 34 -10.71 -12.39 -17.90
CA HIS A 34 -10.96 -13.80 -17.61
C HIS A 34 -11.76 -14.03 -16.32
N GLY A 35 -12.13 -12.97 -15.60
CA GLY A 35 -12.92 -13.04 -14.38
C GLY A 35 -12.30 -13.92 -13.28
N VAL A 36 -10.97 -14.02 -13.24
CA VAL A 36 -10.29 -14.87 -12.25
C VAL A 36 -10.14 -14.16 -10.90
N VAL A 37 -10.24 -14.91 -9.80
CA VAL A 37 -9.93 -14.39 -8.46
C VAL A 37 -8.48 -13.91 -8.43
N SER A 38 -8.26 -12.69 -7.93
CA SER A 38 -6.92 -12.19 -7.65
C SER A 38 -6.83 -11.53 -6.27
N GLN A 39 -5.64 -11.59 -5.67
CA GLN A 39 -5.34 -10.97 -4.39
C GLN A 39 -3.90 -10.48 -4.37
N LEU A 40 -3.67 -9.26 -3.88
CA LEU A 40 -2.35 -8.63 -3.75
C LEU A 40 -1.76 -8.88 -2.36
N VAL A 41 -0.46 -9.15 -2.30
CA VAL A 41 0.30 -9.35 -1.05
C VAL A 41 0.69 -7.99 -0.42
N LEU A 42 -0.32 -7.20 -0.05
CA LEU A 42 -0.16 -6.03 0.80
C LEU A 42 -0.24 -6.46 2.27
N THR A 43 0.77 -7.17 2.76
CA THR A 43 0.75 -7.87 4.07
C THR A 43 0.10 -7.08 5.21
N LYS A 44 0.42 -5.79 5.38
CA LYS A 44 -0.17 -4.93 6.42
C LYS A 44 -1.70 -4.86 6.43
N ARG A 45 -2.36 -5.04 5.27
CA ARG A 45 -3.82 -5.06 5.09
C ARG A 45 -4.50 -6.22 5.84
N TYR A 46 -3.75 -7.28 6.10
CA TYR A 46 -4.23 -8.55 6.63
C TYR A 46 -3.97 -8.71 8.13
N HIS A 47 -3.40 -7.70 8.80
CA HIS A 47 -3.32 -7.72 10.25
C HIS A 47 -4.68 -7.35 10.89
N PRO A 48 -5.16 -8.06 11.93
CA PRO A 48 -6.45 -7.78 12.57
C PRO A 48 -6.61 -6.33 13.04
N ALA A 49 -5.58 -5.75 13.66
CA ALA A 49 -5.62 -4.34 14.09
C ALA A 49 -5.78 -3.35 12.92
N THR A 50 -5.22 -3.67 11.75
CA THR A 50 -5.40 -2.85 10.53
C THR A 50 -6.82 -2.96 9.98
N GLN A 51 -7.42 -4.15 10.06
CA GLN A 51 -8.80 -4.37 9.63
C GLN A 51 -9.77 -3.63 10.54
N GLU A 52 -9.57 -3.70 11.85
CA GLU A 52 -10.35 -2.96 12.84
C GLU A 52 -10.23 -1.45 12.66
N PHE A 53 -9.00 -0.94 12.47
CA PHE A 53 -8.79 0.47 12.18
C PHE A 53 -9.55 0.91 10.93
N LEU A 54 -9.49 0.17 9.83
CA LEU A 54 -10.22 0.53 8.62
C LEU A 54 -11.74 0.46 8.80
N ALA A 55 -12.26 -0.50 9.57
CA ALA A 55 -13.68 -0.58 9.85
C ALA A 55 -14.19 0.67 10.62
N ARG A 56 -13.35 1.21 11.52
CA ARG A 56 -13.60 2.48 12.23
C ARG A 56 -13.43 3.68 11.30
N ALA A 57 -12.39 3.69 10.48
CA ALA A 57 -12.08 4.77 9.54
C ALA A 57 -13.19 4.96 8.49
N ALA A 58 -13.83 3.88 8.03
CA ALA A 58 -14.96 3.92 7.11
C ALA A 58 -16.19 4.70 7.65
N ARG A 59 -16.23 4.97 8.97
CA ARG A 59 -17.29 5.75 9.65
C ARG A 59 -16.79 7.11 10.15
N HIS A 60 -15.52 7.40 9.93
CA HIS A 60 -14.86 8.62 10.39
C HIS A 60 -14.97 9.70 9.30
N ASP A 61 -15.51 10.86 9.67
CA ASP A 61 -15.60 12.02 8.78
C ASP A 61 -14.23 12.71 8.71
N THR A 62 -13.39 12.28 7.77
CA THR A 62 -12.00 12.69 7.68
C THR A 62 -11.85 13.91 6.77
N SER A 63 -11.39 15.03 7.34
CA SER A 63 -11.01 16.24 6.59
C SER A 63 -9.54 16.22 6.16
N GLY A 64 -8.68 15.53 6.90
CA GLY A 64 -7.29 15.34 6.52
C GLY A 64 -6.59 14.27 7.34
N ALA A 65 -5.41 13.85 6.88
CA ALA A 65 -4.64 12.81 7.55
C ALA A 65 -3.13 13.07 7.55
N ARG A 66 -2.46 12.59 8.60
CA ARG A 66 -1.00 12.50 8.66
C ARG A 66 -0.58 11.06 8.83
N SER A 67 0.52 10.70 8.19
CA SER A 67 1.00 9.33 8.24
C SER A 67 2.49 9.24 8.03
N CYS A 68 3.07 8.12 8.46
CA CYS A 68 4.46 7.83 8.17
C CYS A 68 4.71 6.32 8.06
N TYR A 69 5.72 5.96 7.27
CA TYR A 69 6.34 4.64 7.30
C TYR A 69 7.86 4.79 7.33
N LEU A 70 8.43 4.61 8.52
CA LEU A 70 9.80 4.94 8.86
C LEU A 70 10.52 3.76 9.51
N HIS A 71 11.72 3.44 9.03
CA HIS A 71 12.65 2.50 9.67
C HIS A 71 14.09 2.74 9.22
N GLY A 72 15.03 1.98 9.80
CA GLY A 72 16.47 2.08 9.50
C GLY A 72 17.04 0.92 8.66
N ALA A 73 16.20 0.08 8.08
CA ALA A 73 16.63 -1.14 7.37
C ALA A 73 17.60 -0.91 6.19
N PHE A 74 17.71 0.32 5.66
CA PHE A 74 18.64 0.64 4.58
C PHE A 74 20.02 1.12 5.09
N LEU A 75 20.17 1.32 6.40
CA LEU A 75 21.41 1.81 6.99
C LEU A 75 22.51 0.75 7.04
N ALA A 76 22.15 -0.54 7.16
CA ALA A 76 23.06 -1.68 7.18
C ALA A 76 22.30 -3.01 7.10
N GLY A 77 22.99 -4.09 6.72
CA GLY A 77 22.48 -5.47 6.77
C GLY A 77 21.77 -5.93 5.50
N ASP A 78 21.16 -7.12 5.56
CA ASP A 78 20.61 -7.85 4.40
C ASP A 78 19.47 -7.13 3.66
N GLN A 79 18.88 -6.11 4.28
CA GLN A 79 17.81 -5.28 3.69
C GLN A 79 18.34 -4.07 2.92
N ALA A 80 19.64 -3.77 3.01
CA ALA A 80 20.33 -2.75 2.20
C ALA A 80 20.67 -3.28 0.79
N THR A 81 19.69 -3.89 0.11
CA THR A 81 19.86 -4.43 -1.24
C THR A 81 20.08 -3.31 -2.27
N ALA A 82 20.85 -3.57 -3.33
CA ALA A 82 21.23 -2.57 -4.33
C ALA A 82 20.05 -1.74 -4.86
N TRP A 83 18.93 -2.39 -5.21
CA TRP A 83 17.76 -1.68 -5.75
C TRP A 83 17.09 -0.74 -4.72
N ARG A 84 17.08 -1.09 -3.42
CA ARG A 84 16.55 -0.24 -2.34
C ARG A 84 17.45 0.96 -2.06
N LEU A 85 18.76 0.78 -2.19
CA LEU A 85 19.73 1.86 -2.06
C LEU A 85 19.66 2.82 -3.25
N GLU A 86 19.34 2.32 -4.44
CA GLU A 86 19.18 3.09 -5.67
C GLU A 86 17.85 3.85 -5.73
N HIS A 87 16.73 3.16 -5.48
CA HIS A 87 15.38 3.72 -5.68
C HIS A 87 14.76 4.27 -4.39
N GLY A 88 15.39 4.03 -3.24
CA GLY A 88 14.94 4.55 -1.96
C GLY A 88 13.67 3.89 -1.42
N ALA A 89 12.96 4.61 -0.54
CA ALA A 89 11.84 4.05 0.22
C ALA A 89 10.51 4.00 -0.54
N LEU A 90 10.38 4.74 -1.65
CA LEU A 90 9.10 4.95 -2.34
C LEU A 90 8.50 3.62 -2.85
N LEU A 91 9.28 2.82 -3.56
CA LEU A 91 8.79 1.57 -4.16
C LEU A 91 8.60 0.44 -3.13
N ASP A 92 9.34 0.48 -2.01
CA ASP A 92 9.24 -0.55 -0.99
C ASP A 92 8.10 -0.27 0.00
N LEU A 93 8.02 0.96 0.51
CA LEU A 93 7.13 1.37 1.59
C LEU A 93 5.85 2.04 1.09
N GLY A 94 5.96 2.79 0.00
CA GLY A 94 4.86 3.52 -0.63
C GLY A 94 3.64 2.65 -0.97
N PRO A 95 3.78 1.44 -1.55
CA PRO A 95 2.63 0.60 -1.86
C PRO A 95 1.71 0.35 -0.66
N HIS A 96 2.31 0.08 0.51
CA HIS A 96 1.56 -0.19 1.72
C HIS A 96 0.91 1.07 2.29
N LEU A 97 1.64 2.19 2.34
CA LEU A 97 1.11 3.40 2.98
C LEU A 97 0.02 4.07 2.11
N LEU A 98 0.20 4.10 0.79
CA LEU A 98 -0.81 4.59 -0.15
C LEU A 98 -2.08 3.73 -0.12
N ASP A 99 -1.93 2.40 -0.06
CA ASP A 99 -3.08 1.50 0.11
C ASP A 99 -3.87 1.80 1.39
N LEU A 100 -3.17 1.96 2.52
CA LEU A 100 -3.82 2.23 3.79
C LEU A 100 -4.50 3.60 3.81
N LEU A 101 -3.88 4.65 3.25
CA LEU A 101 -4.47 5.98 3.16
C LEU A 101 -5.70 6.01 2.26
N ASP A 102 -5.61 5.40 1.08
CA ASP A 102 -6.72 5.30 0.14
C ASP A 102 -7.92 4.60 0.79
N ALA A 103 -7.67 3.50 1.51
CA ALA A 103 -8.73 2.75 2.16
C ALA A 103 -9.26 3.39 3.47
N ALA A 104 -8.45 4.18 4.18
CA ALA A 104 -8.84 4.83 5.44
C ALA A 104 -9.53 6.18 5.22
N VAL A 105 -9.17 6.91 4.17
CA VAL A 105 -9.66 8.27 3.92
C VAL A 105 -10.74 8.28 2.86
N SER A 106 -10.38 7.86 1.64
CA SER A 106 -11.17 7.87 0.40
C SER A 106 -10.20 7.60 -0.76
N PRO A 107 -10.65 7.16 -1.95
CA PRO A 107 -9.75 6.95 -3.08
C PRO A 107 -8.83 8.15 -3.35
N ILE A 108 -7.54 7.88 -3.51
CA ILE A 108 -6.55 8.92 -3.82
C ILE A 108 -6.68 9.24 -5.31
N VAL A 109 -6.85 10.52 -5.65
CA VAL A 109 -6.94 10.98 -7.05
C VAL A 109 -5.59 11.37 -7.62
N SER A 110 -4.72 11.97 -6.81
CA SER A 110 -3.39 12.40 -7.23
C SER A 110 -2.40 12.40 -6.07
N VAL A 111 -1.12 12.18 -6.40
CA VAL A 111 0.00 12.22 -5.44
C VAL A 111 1.10 13.10 -5.99
N ARG A 112 1.62 13.98 -5.13
CA ARG A 112 2.88 14.70 -5.36
C ARG A 112 3.89 14.28 -4.31
N ALA A 113 5.15 14.20 -4.71
CA ALA A 113 6.24 13.83 -3.83
C ALA A 113 7.36 14.87 -3.87
N THR A 114 8.01 15.07 -2.72
CA THR A 114 9.19 15.94 -2.58
C THR A 114 10.22 15.27 -1.66
N GLY A 115 11.46 15.77 -1.69
CA GLY A 115 12.56 15.29 -0.85
C GLY A 115 13.58 14.44 -1.59
N ASP A 116 14.38 13.69 -0.84
CA ASP A 116 15.41 12.78 -1.36
C ASP A 116 14.93 11.33 -1.18
N PRO A 117 14.67 10.57 -2.25
CA PRO A 117 14.20 9.18 -2.19
C PRO A 117 15.01 8.28 -1.27
N ARG A 118 16.33 8.54 -1.14
CA ARG A 118 17.27 7.72 -0.37
C ARG A 118 17.36 8.14 1.09
N ARG A 119 16.84 9.31 1.47
CA ARG A 119 16.90 9.83 2.84
C ARG A 119 15.52 10.03 3.44
N TRP A 120 14.68 10.81 2.78
CA TRP A 120 13.37 11.21 3.28
C TRP A 120 12.49 11.71 2.12
N THR A 121 11.34 11.09 1.95
CA THR A 121 10.34 11.47 0.95
C THR A 121 9.05 11.87 1.65
N GLU A 122 8.49 13.00 1.25
CA GLU A 122 7.14 13.43 1.65
C GLU A 122 6.18 13.27 0.48
N LEU A 123 5.03 12.66 0.75
CA LEU A 123 3.91 12.54 -0.18
C LEU A 123 2.78 13.45 0.26
N THR A 124 2.17 14.17 -0.68
CA THR A 124 0.89 14.85 -0.50
C THR A 124 -0.14 14.22 -1.42
N CYS A 125 -1.21 13.70 -0.86
CA CYS A 125 -2.27 12.99 -1.58
C CYS A 125 -3.58 13.79 -1.51
N ALA A 126 -4.22 14.00 -2.66
CA ALA A 126 -5.59 14.50 -2.73
C ALA A 126 -6.55 13.33 -2.88
N HIS A 127 -7.69 13.38 -2.18
CA HIS A 127 -8.69 12.31 -2.14
C HIS A 127 -10.01 12.75 -2.82
N GLU A 128 -10.78 11.78 -3.32
CA GLU A 128 -12.06 12.04 -4.01
C GLU A 128 -13.07 12.79 -3.15
N ASN A 129 -13.09 12.53 -1.84
CA ASN A 129 -13.97 13.23 -0.89
C ASN A 129 -13.51 14.66 -0.53
N GLY A 130 -12.45 15.17 -1.16
CA GLY A 130 -11.88 16.50 -0.89
C GLY A 130 -10.87 16.55 0.25
N ALA A 131 -10.65 15.45 0.98
CA ALA A 131 -9.63 15.39 2.02
C ALA A 131 -8.21 15.46 1.43
N THR A 132 -7.26 15.90 2.25
CA THR A 132 -5.82 15.87 1.94
C THR A 132 -5.08 15.03 2.97
N SER A 133 -4.18 14.15 2.53
CA SER A 133 -3.29 13.41 3.43
C SER A 133 -1.82 13.65 3.12
N GLN A 134 -0.99 13.55 4.17
CA GLN A 134 0.46 13.62 4.07
C GLN A 134 1.09 12.30 4.55
N ALA A 135 2.15 11.87 3.87
CA ALA A 135 2.84 10.61 4.13
C ALA A 135 4.36 10.79 4.08
N SER A 136 5.02 10.63 5.23
CA SER A 136 6.48 10.60 5.32
C SER A 136 7.02 9.18 5.12
N LEU A 137 7.99 9.00 4.23
CA LEU A 137 8.63 7.72 3.94
C LEU A 137 10.14 7.80 4.14
N SER A 138 10.70 6.84 4.87
CA SER A 138 12.16 6.64 4.93
C SER A 138 12.53 5.25 5.42
N GLY A 139 13.47 4.63 4.70
CA GLY A 139 14.17 3.43 5.17
C GLY A 139 15.55 3.71 5.78
N ALA A 140 15.95 4.98 5.87
CA ALA A 140 17.27 5.44 6.27
C ALA A 140 17.28 6.25 7.58
N VAL A 141 16.28 6.07 8.45
CA VAL A 141 16.17 6.79 9.72
C VAL A 141 16.36 5.86 10.92
N ARG A 142 17.08 6.32 11.93
CA ARG A 142 17.30 5.56 13.17
C ARG A 142 16.10 5.72 14.09
N LEU A 143 15.38 4.62 14.31
CA LEU A 143 14.29 4.50 15.27
C LEU A 143 14.49 3.25 16.11
N PRO A 144 14.00 3.23 17.37
CA PRO A 144 14.08 2.03 18.21
C PRO A 144 13.27 0.85 17.65
N ARG A 145 12.29 1.13 16.79
CA ARG A 145 11.50 0.15 16.04
C ARG A 145 10.95 0.79 14.77
N THR A 146 10.59 -0.04 13.80
CA THR A 146 9.80 0.37 12.63
C THR A 146 8.53 1.09 13.09
N ARG A 147 8.21 2.21 12.45
CA ARG A 147 7.03 3.02 12.73
C ARG A 147 6.18 3.14 11.47
N THR A 148 5.03 2.50 11.47
CA THR A 148 3.92 2.83 10.56
C THR A 148 2.78 3.41 11.39
N ARG A 149 2.39 4.66 11.11
CA ARG A 149 1.33 5.37 11.83
C ARG A 149 0.44 6.14 10.85
N ILE A 150 -0.86 6.19 11.13
CA ILE A 150 -1.85 7.00 10.39
C ILE A 150 -2.75 7.69 11.41
N GLU A 151 -2.98 8.97 11.23
CA GLU A 151 -3.78 9.84 12.08
C GLU A 151 -4.82 10.52 11.19
N LEU A 152 -6.10 10.32 11.50
CA LEU A 152 -7.23 10.91 10.78
C LEU A 152 -7.82 12.03 11.63
N PHE A 153 -8.06 13.17 10.99
CA PHE A 153 -8.58 14.38 11.63
C PHE A 153 -9.88 14.81 10.95
N GLY A 154 -10.80 15.34 11.74
CA GLY A 154 -12.09 15.83 11.27
C GLY A 154 -12.88 16.50 12.38
N PRO A 155 -14.21 16.62 12.24
CA PRO A 155 -15.06 17.24 13.27
C PRO A 155 -15.16 16.44 14.57
N LYS A 156 -14.82 15.15 14.56
CA LYS A 156 -14.81 14.25 15.72
C LYS A 156 -13.39 14.09 16.26
N GLU A 157 -13.27 13.38 17.39
CA GLU A 157 -11.98 13.00 17.95
C GLU A 157 -11.12 12.25 16.94
N GLU A 158 -9.80 12.44 17.05
CA GLU A 158 -8.84 11.81 16.16
C GLU A 158 -8.94 10.28 16.17
N LEU A 159 -8.75 9.68 15.00
CA LEU A 159 -8.61 8.24 14.87
C LEU A 159 -7.16 7.90 14.51
N VAL A 160 -6.51 7.14 15.40
CA VAL A 160 -5.09 6.79 15.27
C VAL A 160 -4.91 5.30 15.01
N TYR A 161 -4.06 4.98 14.06
CA TYR A 161 -3.48 3.67 13.80
C TYR A 161 -1.98 3.71 14.05
N ASP A 162 -1.47 2.80 14.87
CA ASP A 162 -0.04 2.65 15.15
C ASP A 162 0.32 1.16 15.15
N THR A 163 1.41 0.82 14.47
CA THR A 163 1.92 -0.56 14.36
C THR A 163 2.87 -0.95 15.49
N ALA A 164 3.09 -0.06 16.46
CA ALA A 164 3.88 -0.37 17.65
C ALA A 164 3.37 -1.64 18.35
N GLY A 165 4.23 -2.66 18.40
CA GLY A 165 3.93 -3.92 19.09
C GLY A 165 3.12 -4.93 18.26
N ILE A 166 2.84 -4.64 16.99
CA ILE A 166 2.19 -5.59 16.07
C ILE A 166 3.20 -6.65 15.60
N ASP A 167 2.83 -7.92 15.75
CA ASP A 167 3.52 -9.03 15.10
C ASP A 167 3.08 -9.14 13.63
N HIS A 168 4.03 -8.97 12.71
CA HIS A 168 3.73 -9.03 11.29
C HIS A 168 3.51 -10.47 10.80
N GLU A 169 3.95 -11.49 11.53
CA GLU A 169 3.72 -12.89 11.19
C GLU A 169 2.22 -13.24 11.24
N GLU A 170 1.44 -12.55 12.07
CA GLU A 170 -0.02 -12.70 12.14
C GLU A 170 -0.72 -12.37 10.81
N CYS A 171 -0.08 -11.61 9.92
CA CYS A 171 -0.66 -11.26 8.62
C CYS A 171 -0.75 -12.47 7.68
N TRP A 172 0.21 -13.41 7.73
CA TRP A 172 0.33 -14.48 6.74
C TRP A 172 -0.79 -15.52 6.79
N PRO A 173 -1.21 -16.03 7.96
CA PRO A 173 -2.37 -16.91 8.05
C PRO A 173 -3.65 -16.24 7.53
N VAL A 174 -3.87 -14.96 7.88
CA VAL A 174 -5.05 -14.19 7.45
C VAL A 174 -5.05 -13.99 5.93
N LEU A 175 -3.92 -13.58 5.36
CA LEU A 175 -3.74 -13.40 3.92
C LEU A 175 -4.01 -14.70 3.15
N ARG A 176 -3.40 -15.81 3.57
CA ARG A 176 -3.60 -17.13 2.93
C ARG A 176 -5.03 -17.63 3.09
N GLY A 177 -5.61 -17.43 4.27
CA GLY A 177 -7.00 -17.78 4.56
C GLY A 177 -7.98 -17.03 3.68
N ALA A 178 -7.81 -15.71 3.54
CA ALA A 178 -8.61 -14.85 2.69
C ALA A 178 -8.53 -15.27 1.22
N PHE A 179 -7.31 -15.54 0.72
CA PHE A 179 -7.14 -16.00 -0.67
C PHE A 179 -7.80 -17.35 -0.90
N ALA A 180 -7.58 -18.32 -0.01
CA ALA A 180 -8.18 -19.64 -0.14
C ALA A 180 -9.72 -19.59 -0.07
N ALA A 181 -10.28 -18.71 0.77
CA ALA A 181 -11.72 -18.45 0.81
C ALA A 181 -12.22 -17.86 -0.52
N ALA A 182 -11.53 -16.83 -1.05
CA ALA A 182 -11.90 -16.21 -2.31
C ALA A 182 -11.86 -17.19 -3.49
N VAL A 183 -10.86 -18.08 -3.55
CA VAL A 183 -10.80 -19.14 -4.57
C VAL A 183 -12.00 -20.10 -4.48
N ARG A 184 -12.48 -20.42 -3.27
CA ARG A 184 -13.63 -21.32 -3.09
C ARG A 184 -14.97 -20.65 -3.40
N THR A 185 -15.12 -19.37 -3.09
CA THR A 185 -16.38 -18.65 -3.23
C THR A 185 -16.50 -17.88 -4.55
N GLY A 186 -15.38 -17.63 -5.23
CA GLY A 186 -15.31 -16.74 -6.39
C GLY A 186 -15.38 -15.25 -6.03
N VAL A 187 -15.37 -14.90 -4.73
CA VAL A 187 -15.57 -13.52 -4.24
C VAL A 187 -14.42 -13.11 -3.34
N THR A 188 -13.80 -11.96 -3.63
CA THR A 188 -12.76 -11.35 -2.79
C THR A 188 -13.16 -9.95 -2.35
N THR A 189 -12.82 -9.59 -1.11
CA THR A 189 -12.86 -8.22 -0.59
C THR A 189 -11.45 -7.69 -0.29
N ALA A 190 -10.42 -8.50 -0.56
CA ALA A 190 -9.03 -8.12 -0.42
C ALA A 190 -8.58 -7.27 -1.63
N PRO A 191 -7.53 -6.45 -1.49
CA PRO A 191 -6.88 -5.79 -2.62
C PRO A 191 -6.58 -6.78 -3.74
N ASP A 192 -6.99 -6.46 -4.96
CA ASP A 192 -6.88 -7.31 -6.14
C ASP A 192 -5.89 -6.72 -7.16
N ALA A 193 -5.86 -7.27 -8.38
CA ALA A 193 -5.01 -6.76 -9.44
C ALA A 193 -5.36 -5.32 -9.86
N ALA A 194 -6.64 -4.93 -9.86
CA ALA A 194 -7.04 -3.56 -10.17
C ALA A 194 -6.49 -2.58 -9.12
N ARG A 195 -6.55 -2.97 -7.84
CA ARG A 195 -5.93 -2.21 -6.75
C ARG A 195 -4.41 -2.12 -6.88
N GLY A 196 -3.74 -3.22 -7.24
CA GLY A 196 -2.29 -3.23 -7.47
C GLY A 196 -1.86 -2.27 -8.58
N LEU A 197 -2.63 -2.21 -9.66
CA LEU A 197 -2.40 -1.27 -10.75
C LEU A 197 -2.61 0.17 -10.30
N ARG A 198 -3.69 0.46 -9.56
CA ARG A 198 -3.95 1.79 -9.04
C ARG A 198 -2.79 2.29 -8.17
N ILE A 199 -2.28 1.44 -7.27
CA ILE A 199 -1.12 1.79 -6.43
C ILE A 199 0.10 2.10 -7.30
N GLN A 200 0.36 1.32 -8.34
CA GLN A 200 1.50 1.54 -9.22
C GLN A 200 1.37 2.86 -10.02
N GLU A 201 0.16 3.25 -10.44
CA GLU A 201 -0.10 4.57 -11.05
C GLU A 201 0.21 5.72 -10.09
N LEU A 202 -0.14 5.59 -8.81
CA LEU A 202 0.14 6.61 -7.79
C LEU A 202 1.64 6.71 -7.50
N LEU A 203 2.34 5.57 -7.46
CA LEU A 203 3.81 5.54 -7.29
C LEU A 203 4.53 6.20 -8.47
N GLU A 204 4.05 5.98 -9.70
CA GLU A 204 4.58 6.64 -10.88
C GLU A 204 4.37 8.18 -10.82
N GLN A 205 3.19 8.65 -10.38
CA GLN A 205 2.95 10.09 -10.18
C GLN A 205 3.90 10.70 -9.14
N ALA A 206 4.13 9.99 -8.04
CA ALA A 206 5.09 10.39 -7.02
C ALA A 206 6.52 10.43 -7.59
N ALA A 207 6.94 9.39 -8.32
CA ALA A 207 8.28 9.31 -8.91
C ALA A 207 8.54 10.46 -9.90
N ARG A 208 7.56 10.77 -10.77
CA ARG A 208 7.67 11.93 -11.69
C ARG A 208 7.80 13.26 -10.96
N SER A 209 7.11 13.42 -9.83
CA SER A 209 7.17 14.65 -9.03
C SER A 209 8.54 14.85 -8.37
N LEU A 210 9.24 13.76 -8.02
CA LEU A 210 10.60 13.82 -7.45
C LEU A 210 11.69 14.15 -8.49
N ALA A 211 11.41 13.86 -9.76
CA ALA A 211 12.34 14.09 -10.87
C ALA A 211 12.18 15.47 -11.53
N ALA A 212 11.12 16.22 -11.16
CA ALA A 212 10.82 17.56 -11.67
C ALA A 212 11.52 18.65 -10.85
#